data_AF-A0AA38FLP0-F1
#
_entry.id   AF-A0AA38FLP0-F1
#
_cell.length_a   1.000
_cell.length_b   1.000
_cell.length_c   1.000
_cell.angle_alpha   90.00
_cell.angle_beta   90.00
_cell.angle_gamma   90.00
#
_symmetry.space_group_name_H-M   'P 1'
#
loop_
_entity.id
_entity.type
_entity.pdbx_description
1 polymer ?
#
loop_
_entity_poly.entity_id
_entity_poly.type
_entity_poly.pdbx_seq_one_letter_code
_entity_poly.pdbx_strand_id
1 'polypeptide(L)'
;MPMLNGLEQITEAAFFMIVMFFSIATKEKAFDEELFVTTVDALSYVEFFRMQHKQMQLPVYSDMIQRTVLCISKSDSATVALVNQLPSYVNLTQLPGPSNLFSSKYHLYKDELQTARIFFYLRILPACMEKIPGAIFRLEVVPLMFLYMRHPDKSVAQGSHSVFVAFMSANNLGLDSSHVYEDDEISLKEQLVVYYVQTAMEAYPCLTPFEALSSAVVALVRHLPAGSPAVLYCINSLVEKLSSLYNSHFMSSVGQETEVEVETEALKNLQVLMLNLILLVDIQVLPDLLKLLARLISGLPEYARNSALGDAHDLVACSDDVTRKPILVPWLQSLSFICSGLDSGSNKTNNKSE
;
A
#
# COMPACT_ATOMS: atom_id res chain seq x y z
N MET A 1 -2.62 -23.81 -35.13
CA MET A 1 -3.43 -23.07 -34.15
C MET A 1 -4.66 -23.78 -33.54
N PRO A 2 -5.10 -25.01 -33.91
CA PRO A 2 -6.27 -25.61 -33.24
C PRO A 2 -5.98 -26.25 -31.86
N MET A 3 -4.73 -26.61 -31.55
CA MET A 3 -4.40 -27.21 -30.24
C MET A 3 -4.38 -26.21 -29.09
N LEU A 4 -4.07 -24.92 -29.34
CA LEU A 4 -4.09 -23.89 -28.30
C LEU A 4 -5.52 -23.63 -27.80
N ASN A 5 -6.48 -23.48 -28.73
CA ASN A 5 -7.90 -23.29 -28.38
C ASN A 5 -8.47 -24.49 -27.61
N GLY A 6 -8.02 -25.71 -27.91
CA GLY A 6 -8.46 -26.91 -27.18
C GLY A 6 -7.97 -26.91 -25.73
N LEU A 7 -6.73 -26.47 -25.48
CA LEU A 7 -6.17 -26.39 -24.14
C LEU A 7 -6.85 -25.31 -23.29
N GLU A 8 -7.16 -24.16 -23.88
CA GLU A 8 -7.91 -23.08 -23.20
C GLU A 8 -9.30 -23.55 -22.77
N GLN A 9 -10.05 -24.24 -23.65
CA GLN A 9 -11.38 -24.78 -23.34
C GLN A 9 -11.34 -25.85 -22.24
N ILE A 10 -10.33 -26.73 -22.25
CA ILE A 10 -10.16 -27.74 -21.19
C ILE A 10 -9.85 -27.06 -19.86
N THR A 11 -9.00 -26.04 -19.88
CA THR A 11 -8.61 -25.29 -18.69
C THR A 11 -9.79 -24.54 -18.10
N GLU A 12 -10.59 -23.89 -18.95
CA GLU A 12 -11.83 -23.23 -18.57
C GLU A 12 -12.86 -24.20 -17.97
N ALA A 13 -13.08 -25.35 -18.60
CA ALA A 13 -13.97 -26.37 -18.09
C ALA A 13 -13.49 -26.93 -16.73
N ALA A 14 -12.19 -27.17 -16.58
CA ALA A 14 -11.59 -27.60 -15.32
C ALA A 14 -11.78 -26.55 -14.22
N PHE A 15 -11.54 -25.27 -14.52
CA PHE A 15 -11.79 -24.16 -13.61
C PHE A 15 -13.25 -24.15 -13.14
N PHE A 16 -14.22 -24.19 -14.05
CA PHE A 16 -15.64 -24.23 -13.68
C PHE A 16 -15.99 -25.43 -12.81
N MET A 17 -15.50 -26.63 -13.16
CA MET A 17 -15.75 -27.84 -12.37
C MET A 17 -15.20 -27.72 -10.95
N ILE A 18 -13.97 -27.24 -10.79
CA ILE A 18 -13.33 -27.06 -9.47
C ILE A 18 -14.12 -26.04 -8.64
N VAL A 19 -14.44 -24.87 -9.22
CA VAL A 19 -15.17 -23.81 -8.52
C VAL A 19 -16.57 -24.26 -8.12
N MET A 20 -17.30 -24.94 -9.00
CA MET A 20 -18.64 -25.44 -8.69
C MET A 20 -18.61 -26.53 -7.61
N PHE A 21 -17.63 -27.44 -7.67
CA PHE A 21 -17.45 -28.48 -6.66
C PHE A 21 -17.23 -27.86 -5.27
N PHE A 22 -16.24 -26.96 -5.13
CA PHE A 22 -15.97 -26.33 -3.83
C PHE A 22 -17.10 -25.40 -3.38
N SER A 23 -17.80 -24.74 -4.30
CA SER A 23 -18.94 -23.88 -3.95
C SER A 23 -20.12 -24.66 -3.33
N ILE A 24 -20.29 -25.92 -3.74
CA ILE A 24 -21.27 -26.84 -3.14
C ILE A 24 -20.69 -27.42 -1.84
N ALA A 25 -19.47 -27.95 -1.87
CA ALA A 25 -18.85 -28.62 -0.72
C ALA A 25 -18.75 -27.70 0.51
N THR A 26 -18.37 -26.43 0.33
CA THR A 26 -18.25 -25.45 1.41
C THR A 26 -19.58 -25.06 2.08
N LYS A 27 -20.73 -25.53 1.57
CA LYS A 27 -22.05 -25.32 2.18
C LYS A 27 -22.49 -26.48 3.07
N GLU A 28 -21.81 -27.61 2.99
CA GLU A 28 -22.15 -28.81 3.76
C GLU A 28 -21.82 -28.62 5.24
N LYS A 29 -22.68 -29.15 6.13
CA LYS A 29 -22.48 -29.03 7.59
C LYS A 29 -21.26 -29.77 8.12
N ALA A 30 -20.74 -30.73 7.35
CA ALA A 30 -19.56 -31.51 7.70
C ALA A 30 -18.24 -30.79 7.36
N PHE A 31 -18.31 -29.58 6.78
CA PHE A 31 -17.13 -28.81 6.42
C PHE A 31 -16.52 -28.17 7.67
N ASP A 32 -15.33 -28.65 8.07
CA ASP A 32 -14.61 -28.20 9.24
C ASP A 32 -13.51 -27.17 8.89
N GLU A 33 -12.80 -26.70 9.91
CA GLU A 33 -11.76 -25.68 9.79
C GLU A 33 -10.60 -26.12 8.90
N GLU A 34 -10.18 -27.38 9.00
CA GLU A 34 -9.08 -27.94 8.21
C GLU A 34 -9.44 -28.00 6.72
N LEU A 35 -10.68 -28.40 6.41
CA LEU A 35 -11.21 -28.41 5.05
C LEU A 35 -11.32 -27.00 4.47
N PHE A 36 -11.70 -25.99 5.27
CA PHE A 36 -11.68 -24.59 4.81
C PHE A 36 -10.27 -24.14 4.46
N VAL A 37 -9.28 -24.39 5.31
CA VAL A 37 -7.87 -24.01 5.05
C VAL A 37 -7.33 -24.72 3.81
N THR A 38 -7.54 -26.03 3.71
CA THR A 38 -7.10 -26.83 2.55
C THR A 38 -7.76 -26.37 1.25
N THR A 39 -9.04 -25.98 1.33
CA THR A 39 -9.77 -25.42 0.18
C THR A 39 -9.17 -24.09 -0.26
N VAL A 40 -8.82 -23.21 0.67
CA VAL A 40 -8.14 -21.95 0.34
C VAL A 40 -6.82 -22.20 -0.35
N ASP A 41 -5.98 -23.12 0.17
CA ASP A 41 -4.71 -23.42 -0.49
C ASP A 41 -4.92 -24.03 -1.88
N ALA A 42 -5.86 -24.96 -2.04
CA ALA A 42 -6.20 -25.51 -3.36
C ALA A 42 -6.67 -24.43 -4.33
N LEU A 43 -7.50 -23.48 -3.88
CA LEU A 43 -7.98 -22.37 -4.68
C LEU A 43 -6.88 -21.34 -5.02
N SER A 44 -5.79 -21.29 -4.25
CA SER A 44 -4.64 -20.44 -4.58
C SER A 44 -4.00 -20.83 -5.93
N TYR A 45 -3.95 -22.13 -6.25
CA TYR A 45 -3.48 -22.62 -7.54
C TYR A 45 -4.43 -22.28 -8.67
N VAL A 46 -5.73 -22.20 -8.37
CA VAL A 46 -6.78 -21.86 -9.33
C VAL A 46 -6.74 -20.37 -9.70
N GLU A 47 -6.23 -19.51 -8.82
CA GLU A 47 -6.10 -18.06 -9.07
C GLU A 47 -5.17 -17.77 -10.27
N PHE A 48 -4.19 -18.64 -10.55
CA PHE A 48 -3.35 -18.52 -11.75
C PHE A 48 -4.17 -18.46 -13.04
N PHE A 49 -5.15 -19.36 -13.20
CA PHE A 49 -6.03 -19.37 -14.36
C PHE A 49 -6.89 -18.11 -14.45
N ARG A 50 -7.35 -17.59 -13.30
CA ARG A 50 -8.12 -16.34 -13.25
C ARG A 50 -7.28 -15.12 -13.64
N MET A 51 -6.02 -15.05 -13.19
CA MET A 51 -5.12 -13.96 -13.56
C MET A 51 -4.79 -13.97 -15.05
N GLN A 52 -4.57 -15.16 -15.63
CA GLN A 52 -4.26 -15.32 -17.04
C GLN A 52 -5.49 -15.08 -17.94
N HIS A 53 -6.67 -15.53 -17.52
CA HIS A 53 -7.91 -15.42 -18.28
C HIS A 53 -8.93 -14.51 -17.59
N LYS A 54 -8.75 -13.18 -17.75
CA LYS A 54 -9.62 -12.14 -17.16
C LYS A 54 -11.12 -12.25 -17.48
N GLN A 55 -11.50 -13.06 -18.47
CA GLN A 55 -12.89 -13.35 -18.83
C GLN A 55 -13.56 -14.36 -17.88
N MET A 56 -12.79 -15.11 -17.10
CA MET A 56 -13.28 -16.08 -16.11
C MET A 56 -13.69 -15.40 -14.79
N GLN A 57 -14.58 -14.41 -14.87
CA GLN A 57 -15.15 -13.75 -13.69
C GLN A 57 -16.47 -14.42 -13.30
N LEU A 58 -16.39 -15.28 -12.29
CA LEU A 58 -17.55 -15.95 -11.71
C LEU A 58 -17.93 -15.27 -10.38
N PRO A 59 -19.14 -14.71 -10.26
CA PRO A 59 -19.65 -14.27 -8.96
C PRO A 59 -19.62 -15.39 -7.92
N VAL A 60 -19.95 -16.62 -8.34
CA VAL A 60 -19.93 -17.82 -7.50
C VAL A 60 -18.55 -18.09 -6.88
N TYR A 61 -17.47 -17.78 -7.60
CA TYR A 61 -16.10 -17.94 -7.10
C TYR A 61 -15.82 -16.96 -5.96
N SER A 62 -16.15 -15.68 -6.16
CA SER A 62 -15.97 -14.64 -5.15
C SER A 62 -16.79 -14.91 -3.89
N ASP A 63 -18.06 -15.32 -4.05
CA ASP A 63 -18.93 -15.67 -2.92
C ASP A 63 -18.41 -16.85 -2.11
N MET A 64 -17.87 -17.86 -2.81
CA MET A 64 -17.26 -19.03 -2.18
C MET A 64 -16.00 -18.63 -1.38
N ILE A 65 -15.08 -17.85 -1.97
CA ILE A 65 -13.90 -17.37 -1.24
C ILE A 65 -14.32 -16.56 -0.02
N GLN A 66 -15.24 -15.61 -0.18
CA GLN A 66 -15.67 -14.76 0.92
C GLN A 66 -16.27 -15.59 2.06
N ARG A 67 -17.08 -16.61 1.76
CA ARG A 67 -17.65 -17.52 2.77
C ARG A 67 -16.55 -18.30 3.48
N THR A 68 -15.64 -18.92 2.73
CA THR A 68 -14.55 -19.72 3.28
C THR A 68 -13.63 -18.88 4.17
N VAL A 69 -13.22 -17.70 3.70
CA VAL A 69 -12.37 -16.77 4.45
C VAL A 69 -13.09 -16.27 5.71
N LEU A 70 -14.40 -16.01 5.65
CA LEU A 70 -15.19 -15.60 6.81
C LEU A 70 -15.36 -16.72 7.85
N CYS A 71 -15.29 -17.99 7.44
CA CYS A 71 -15.22 -19.10 8.38
C CYS A 71 -13.84 -19.16 9.06
N ILE A 72 -12.76 -19.03 8.28
CA ILE A 72 -11.38 -19.05 8.79
C ILE A 72 -11.13 -17.87 9.75
N SER A 73 -11.55 -16.67 9.40
CA SER A 73 -11.32 -15.46 10.19
C SER A 73 -12.05 -15.43 11.54
N LYS A 74 -12.92 -16.42 11.82
CA LYS A 74 -13.56 -16.58 13.12
C LYS A 74 -12.78 -17.49 14.08
N SER A 75 -11.84 -18.29 13.56
CA SER A 75 -11.05 -19.25 14.35
C SER A 75 -9.57 -18.85 14.36
N ASP A 76 -9.02 -18.75 15.57
CA ASP A 76 -7.60 -18.48 15.80
C ASP A 76 -6.75 -19.63 15.20
N SER A 77 -7.17 -20.89 15.42
CA SER A 77 -6.49 -22.09 14.92
C SER A 77 -6.48 -22.15 13.40
N ALA A 78 -7.64 -21.93 12.76
CA ALA A 78 -7.75 -21.92 11.30
C ALA A 78 -6.92 -20.79 10.67
N THR A 79 -6.90 -19.61 11.30
CA THR A 79 -6.10 -18.47 10.85
C THR A 79 -4.60 -18.77 10.90
N VAL A 80 -4.12 -19.39 11.99
CA VAL A 80 -2.73 -19.85 12.10
C VAL A 80 -2.41 -20.91 11.06
N ALA A 81 -3.29 -21.90 10.88
CA ALA A 81 -3.11 -22.94 9.87
C ALA A 81 -3.06 -22.36 8.45
N LEU A 82 -3.86 -21.33 8.15
CA LEU A 82 -3.83 -20.61 6.88
C LEU A 82 -2.48 -19.92 6.66
N VAL A 83 -1.96 -19.19 7.66
CA VAL A 83 -0.67 -18.50 7.53
C VAL A 83 0.47 -19.50 7.33
N ASN A 84 0.40 -20.67 7.95
CA ASN A 84 1.39 -21.73 7.77
C ASN A 84 1.37 -22.37 6.36
N GLN A 85 0.33 -22.14 5.54
CA GLN A 85 0.30 -22.55 4.12
C GLN A 85 1.07 -21.58 3.22
N LEU A 86 1.46 -20.41 3.72
CA LEU A 86 2.26 -19.46 2.94
C LEU A 86 3.62 -20.09 2.58
N PRO A 87 4.09 -19.90 1.33
CA PRO A 87 5.46 -20.25 0.99
C PRO A 87 6.44 -19.48 1.87
N SER A 88 7.36 -20.19 2.51
CA SER A 88 8.36 -19.54 3.37
C SER A 88 9.24 -18.58 2.57
N TYR A 89 9.68 -17.49 3.21
CA TYR A 89 10.59 -16.53 2.61
C TYR A 89 11.88 -17.17 2.07
N VAL A 90 12.42 -18.14 2.81
CA VAL A 90 13.61 -18.91 2.43
C VAL A 90 13.36 -19.66 1.12
N ASN A 91 12.21 -20.33 0.98
CA ASN A 91 11.88 -21.05 -0.25
C ASN A 91 11.73 -20.10 -1.44
N LEU A 92 11.14 -18.92 -1.23
CA LEU A 92 10.93 -17.92 -2.28
C LEU A 92 12.22 -17.22 -2.73
N THR A 93 13.21 -17.08 -1.83
CA THR A 93 14.43 -16.32 -2.11
C THR A 93 15.66 -17.20 -2.38
N GLN A 94 15.68 -18.44 -1.89
CA GLN A 94 16.83 -19.34 -1.98
C GLN A 94 16.62 -20.53 -2.91
N LEU A 95 15.60 -20.50 -3.79
CA LEU A 95 15.24 -21.63 -4.64
C LEU A 95 16.51 -22.24 -5.30
N PRO A 96 16.92 -23.46 -4.93
CA PRO A 96 18.01 -24.13 -5.61
C PRO A 96 17.42 -24.59 -6.94
N GLY A 97 17.62 -23.81 -7.99
CA GLY A 97 17.56 -24.36 -9.33
C GLY A 97 18.47 -25.60 -9.39
N PRO A 98 18.09 -26.69 -10.08
CA PRO A 98 18.98 -27.83 -10.25
C PRO A 98 20.32 -27.30 -10.75
N SER A 99 21.38 -27.59 -10.00
CA SER A 99 22.63 -26.85 -9.96
C SER A 99 23.48 -26.85 -11.24
N ASN A 100 22.91 -27.04 -12.43
CA ASN A 100 23.67 -27.19 -13.68
C ASN A 100 23.11 -26.48 -14.91
N LEU A 101 22.09 -25.62 -14.83
CA LEU A 101 21.64 -24.84 -16.00
C LEU A 101 21.47 -23.35 -15.68
N PHE A 102 22.61 -22.67 -15.82
CA PHE A 102 22.77 -21.23 -16.04
C PHE A 102 22.61 -20.27 -14.85
N SER A 103 23.69 -19.53 -14.69
CA SER A 103 23.97 -18.33 -13.89
C SER A 103 23.06 -17.13 -14.18
N SER A 104 21.75 -17.33 -14.29
CA SER A 104 20.79 -16.23 -14.41
C SER A 104 20.20 -15.93 -13.03
N LYS A 105 20.29 -14.66 -12.61
CA LYS A 105 19.65 -14.16 -11.39
C LYS A 105 18.19 -14.65 -11.37
N TYR A 106 17.79 -15.41 -10.35
CA TYR A 106 16.39 -15.77 -10.17
C TYR A 106 15.59 -14.48 -9.98
N HIS A 107 14.57 -14.27 -10.80
CA HIS A 107 13.69 -13.11 -10.72
C HIS A 107 12.35 -13.63 -10.19
N LEU A 108 12.05 -13.35 -8.92
CA LEU A 108 10.85 -13.80 -8.21
C LEU A 108 9.55 -13.60 -9.04
N TYR A 109 9.46 -12.48 -9.76
CA TYR A 109 8.31 -12.10 -10.57
C TYR A 109 8.13 -12.88 -11.89
N LYS A 110 9.07 -13.78 -12.24
CA LYS A 110 8.93 -14.65 -13.44
C LYS A 110 8.17 -15.94 -13.16
N ASP A 111 8.01 -16.31 -11.90
CA ASP A 111 7.18 -17.43 -11.51
C ASP A 111 5.72 -16.96 -11.39
N GLU A 112 5.00 -17.01 -12.51
CA GLU A 112 3.62 -16.53 -12.59
C GLU A 112 2.67 -17.34 -11.70
N LEU A 113 2.92 -18.65 -11.53
CA LEU A 113 2.12 -19.52 -10.68
C LEU A 113 2.29 -19.13 -9.21
N GLN A 114 3.54 -19.02 -8.72
CA GLN A 114 3.77 -18.61 -7.34
C GLN A 114 3.30 -17.18 -7.11
N THR A 115 3.49 -16.28 -8.07
CA THR A 115 2.96 -14.91 -7.99
C THR A 115 1.45 -14.89 -7.83
N ALA A 116 0.72 -15.71 -8.61
CA ALA A 116 -0.73 -15.82 -8.48
C ALA A 116 -1.18 -16.40 -7.13
N ARG A 117 -0.47 -17.41 -6.62
CA ARG A 117 -0.73 -17.96 -5.29
C ARG A 117 -0.50 -16.92 -4.20
N ILE A 118 0.64 -16.22 -4.23
CA ILE A 118 0.93 -15.18 -3.25
C ILE A 118 -0.11 -14.05 -3.34
N PHE A 119 -0.46 -13.61 -4.55
CA PHE A 119 -1.49 -12.61 -4.74
C PHE A 119 -2.84 -13.01 -4.12
N PHE A 120 -3.23 -14.27 -4.31
CA PHE A 120 -4.42 -14.84 -3.68
C PHE A 120 -4.34 -14.72 -2.15
N TYR A 121 -3.22 -15.12 -1.55
CA TYR A 121 -2.99 -15.01 -0.11
C TYR A 121 -3.01 -13.56 0.40
N LEU A 122 -2.35 -12.64 -0.30
CA LEU A 122 -2.32 -11.20 0.04
C LEU A 122 -3.72 -10.58 0.03
N ARG A 123 -4.66 -11.13 -0.75
CA ARG A 123 -6.06 -10.65 -0.78
C ARG A 123 -6.91 -11.17 0.37
N ILE A 124 -6.61 -12.35 0.90
CA ILE A 124 -7.40 -12.97 1.98
C ILE A 124 -6.88 -12.62 3.37
N LEU A 125 -5.56 -12.44 3.52
CA LEU A 125 -4.91 -12.14 4.80
C LEU A 125 -5.51 -10.92 5.53
N PRO A 126 -5.89 -9.81 4.86
CA PRO A 126 -6.53 -8.68 5.53
C PRO A 126 -7.78 -9.06 6.33
N ALA A 127 -8.59 -10.00 5.84
CA ALA A 127 -9.81 -10.42 6.51
C ALA A 127 -9.56 -11.28 7.76
N CYS A 128 -8.39 -11.91 7.86
CA CYS A 128 -7.98 -12.72 9.00
C CYS A 128 -7.09 -11.95 9.98
N MET A 129 -6.72 -10.69 9.67
CA MET A 129 -5.65 -9.97 10.35
C MET A 129 -5.85 -9.93 11.87
N GLU A 130 -7.04 -9.61 12.36
CA GLU A 130 -7.34 -9.52 13.80
C GLU A 130 -7.04 -10.79 14.62
N LYS A 131 -6.87 -11.92 13.94
CA LYS A 131 -6.73 -13.25 14.53
C LYS A 131 -5.35 -13.85 14.32
N ILE A 132 -4.47 -13.17 13.60
CA ILE A 132 -3.08 -13.61 13.40
C ILE A 132 -2.26 -13.21 14.63
N PRO A 133 -1.64 -14.16 15.36
CA PRO A 133 -0.75 -13.84 16.47
C PRO A 133 0.44 -12.99 16.02
N GLY A 134 0.85 -12.01 16.85
CA GLY A 134 1.93 -11.07 16.52
C GLY A 134 3.25 -11.74 16.13
N ALA A 135 3.64 -12.80 16.85
CA ALA A 135 4.84 -13.58 16.53
C ALA A 135 4.76 -14.24 15.14
N ILE A 136 3.62 -14.81 14.78
CA ILE A 136 3.42 -15.46 13.48
C ILE A 136 3.38 -14.42 12.36
N PHE A 137 2.70 -13.29 12.59
CA PHE A 137 2.71 -12.18 11.64
C PHE A 137 4.14 -11.68 11.38
N ARG A 138 4.93 -11.47 12.43
CA ARG A 138 6.32 -11.00 12.34
C ARG A 138 7.21 -11.97 11.57
N LEU A 139 7.04 -13.28 11.76
CA LEU A 139 7.92 -14.29 11.17
C LEU A 139 7.50 -14.69 9.75
N GLU A 140 6.21 -14.86 9.49
CA GLU A 140 5.72 -15.45 8.25
C GLU A 140 5.14 -14.41 7.28
N VAL A 141 4.36 -13.45 7.79
CA VAL A 141 3.61 -12.50 6.93
C VAL A 141 4.49 -11.30 6.55
N VAL A 142 5.22 -10.73 7.50
CA VAL A 142 6.03 -9.52 7.29
C VAL A 142 7.06 -9.69 6.17
N PRO A 143 7.89 -10.76 6.14
CA PRO A 143 8.88 -10.94 5.08
C PRO A 143 8.23 -11.07 3.70
N LEU A 144 7.12 -11.81 3.61
CA LEU A 144 6.38 -12.01 2.37
C LEU A 144 5.76 -10.69 1.87
N MET A 145 5.11 -9.94 2.77
CA MET A 145 4.50 -8.65 2.48
C MET A 145 5.54 -7.67 1.91
N PHE A 146 6.71 -7.55 2.56
CA PHE A 146 7.77 -6.67 2.06
C PHE A 146 8.41 -7.14 0.76
N LEU A 147 8.55 -8.46 0.57
CA LEU A 147 9.09 -9.03 -0.66
C LEU A 147 8.23 -8.68 -1.89
N TYR A 148 6.90 -8.67 -1.74
CA TYR A 148 5.97 -8.42 -2.85
C TYR A 148 5.45 -6.98 -2.94
N MET A 149 5.80 -6.11 -1.99
CA MET A 149 5.41 -4.68 -1.99
C MET A 149 5.91 -3.90 -3.20
N ARG A 150 7.05 -4.31 -3.77
CA ARG A 150 7.66 -3.70 -4.96
C ARG A 150 7.46 -4.54 -6.22
N HIS A 151 6.45 -5.41 -6.22
CA HIS A 151 6.22 -6.29 -7.35
C HIS A 151 5.83 -5.50 -8.62
N PRO A 152 6.33 -5.87 -9.83
CA PRO A 152 5.99 -5.17 -11.07
C PRO A 152 4.50 -5.19 -11.42
N ASP A 153 3.80 -6.26 -11.05
CA ASP A 153 2.34 -6.30 -11.12
C ASP A 153 1.73 -5.45 -10.00
N LYS A 154 1.09 -4.34 -10.41
CA LYS A 154 0.45 -3.37 -9.51
C LYS A 154 -0.61 -4.00 -8.60
N SER A 155 -1.31 -5.04 -9.05
CA SER A 155 -2.31 -5.72 -8.22
C SER A 155 -1.66 -6.48 -7.08
N VAL A 156 -0.51 -7.10 -7.33
CA VAL A 156 0.27 -7.83 -6.31
C VAL A 156 0.90 -6.88 -5.30
N ALA A 157 1.49 -5.78 -5.80
CA ALA A 157 1.98 -4.70 -4.94
C ALA A 157 0.85 -4.13 -4.07
N GLN A 158 -0.30 -3.81 -4.66
CA GLN A 158 -1.48 -3.32 -3.95
C GLN A 158 -1.98 -4.31 -2.89
N GLY A 159 -1.99 -5.62 -3.19
CA GLY A 159 -2.32 -6.66 -2.20
C GLY A 159 -1.39 -6.61 -0.99
N SER A 160 -0.08 -6.45 -1.22
CA SER A 160 0.92 -6.33 -0.14
C SER A 160 0.69 -5.09 0.73
N HIS A 161 0.42 -3.94 0.11
CA HIS A 161 0.09 -2.72 0.86
C HIS A 161 -1.24 -2.85 1.61
N SER A 162 -2.22 -3.59 1.08
CA SER A 162 -3.50 -3.87 1.75
C SER A 162 -3.30 -4.70 3.03
N VAL A 163 -2.39 -5.68 3.00
CA VAL A 163 -1.98 -6.44 4.20
C VAL A 163 -1.38 -5.49 5.24
N PHE A 164 -0.51 -4.58 4.84
CA PHE A 164 0.05 -3.57 5.75
C PHE A 164 -1.05 -2.67 6.36
N VAL A 165 -1.98 -2.18 5.54
CA VAL A 165 -3.12 -1.35 5.99
C VAL A 165 -3.97 -2.09 7.02
N ALA A 166 -4.28 -3.36 6.75
CA ALA A 166 -5.04 -4.20 7.66
C ALA A 166 -4.29 -4.42 8.98
N PHE A 167 -2.97 -4.66 8.92
CA PHE A 167 -2.12 -4.77 10.10
C PHE A 167 -2.13 -3.49 10.94
N MET A 168 -1.99 -2.31 10.31
CA MET A 168 -2.06 -1.04 11.02
C MET A 168 -3.42 -0.82 11.69
N SER A 169 -4.50 -1.25 11.04
CA SER A 169 -5.87 -1.11 11.53
C SER A 169 -6.24 -2.14 12.61
N ALA A 170 -5.52 -3.25 12.71
CA ALA A 170 -5.86 -4.35 13.62
C ALA A 170 -5.60 -3.96 15.08
N ASN A 171 -6.52 -4.28 15.98
CA ASN A 171 -6.42 -3.88 17.39
C ASN A 171 -5.60 -4.87 18.24
N ASN A 172 -5.57 -6.15 17.85
CA ASN A 172 -5.03 -7.22 18.68
C ASN A 172 -3.56 -7.60 18.38
N LEU A 173 -2.97 -7.06 17.29
CA LEU A 173 -1.58 -7.35 16.92
C LEU A 173 -0.59 -6.40 17.62
N GLY A 174 0.22 -6.96 18.51
CA GLY A 174 1.27 -6.24 19.25
C GLY A 174 1.17 -6.37 20.77
N LEU A 175 0.12 -7.03 21.28
CA LEU A 175 0.05 -7.46 22.66
C LEU A 175 0.57 -8.90 22.71
N ASP A 176 1.87 -9.09 22.91
CA ASP A 176 2.35 -10.40 23.34
C ASP A 176 1.67 -10.68 24.69
N SER A 177 0.84 -11.74 24.73
CA SER A 177 0.10 -12.16 25.92
C SER A 177 0.99 -12.68 27.05
N SER A 178 2.29 -12.43 26.97
CA SER A 178 3.29 -12.59 28.01
C SER A 178 4.13 -11.32 28.08
N HIS A 179 3.86 -10.50 29.10
CA HIS A 179 4.62 -9.36 29.64
C HIS A 179 3.80 -8.07 29.72
N VAL A 180 2.90 -8.06 30.70
CA VAL A 180 2.42 -6.85 31.37
C VAL A 180 3.61 -6.27 32.16
N TYR A 181 4.52 -5.55 31.50
CA TYR A 181 5.47 -4.63 32.13
C TYR A 181 5.83 -3.48 31.17
N GLU A 182 5.18 -2.34 31.42
CA GLU A 182 5.68 -0.95 31.44
C GLU A 182 6.75 -0.49 30.41
N ASP A 183 6.31 0.49 29.60
CA ASP A 183 7.02 1.67 29.08
C ASP A 183 8.13 1.59 28.02
N ASP A 184 8.72 0.44 27.66
CA ASP A 184 9.91 0.44 26.76
C ASP A 184 9.79 -0.37 25.44
N GLU A 185 8.71 -1.11 25.19
CA GLU A 185 8.59 -1.84 23.92
C GLU A 185 7.89 -0.99 22.84
N ILE A 186 8.70 -0.39 21.94
CA ILE A 186 8.21 0.26 20.72
C ILE A 186 7.26 -0.71 20.03
N SER A 187 6.02 -0.29 19.80
CA SER A 187 4.99 -1.17 19.24
C SER A 187 5.47 -1.78 17.90
N LEU A 188 5.14 -3.05 17.63
CA LEU A 188 5.49 -3.68 16.35
C LEU A 188 5.04 -2.83 15.14
N LYS A 189 3.93 -2.11 15.28
CA LYS A 189 3.46 -1.14 14.29
C LYS A 189 4.51 -0.06 14.01
N GLU A 190 5.02 0.61 15.04
CA GLU A 190 6.04 1.64 14.89
C GLU A 190 7.36 1.11 14.33
N GLN A 191 7.78 -0.11 14.73
CA GLN A 191 8.98 -0.75 14.20
C GLN A 191 8.91 -0.97 12.69
N LEU A 192 7.76 -1.45 12.19
CA LEU A 192 7.60 -1.80 10.77
C LEU A 192 7.31 -0.59 9.89
N VAL A 193 6.75 0.48 10.45
CA VAL A 193 6.38 1.69 9.69
C VAL A 193 7.58 2.34 9.01
N VAL A 194 8.72 2.46 9.71
CA VAL A 194 9.92 3.10 9.14
C VAL A 194 10.37 2.38 7.87
N TYR A 195 10.46 1.05 7.95
CA TYR A 195 10.86 0.22 6.81
C TYR A 195 9.82 0.24 5.68
N TYR A 196 8.52 0.23 6.02
CA TYR A 196 7.43 0.37 5.05
C TYR A 196 7.51 1.68 4.28
N VAL A 197 7.59 2.80 4.98
CA VAL A 197 7.62 4.13 4.37
C VAL A 197 8.83 4.24 3.45
N GLN A 198 10.02 3.85 3.92
CA GLN A 198 11.22 3.88 3.10
C GLN A 198 11.03 3.06 1.81
N THR A 199 10.61 1.80 1.95
CA THR A 199 10.44 0.87 0.83
C THR A 199 9.41 1.39 -0.19
N ALA A 200 8.29 1.92 0.29
CA ALA A 200 7.22 2.47 -0.56
C ALA A 200 7.66 3.75 -1.27
N MET A 201 8.37 4.66 -0.59
CA MET A 201 8.84 5.92 -1.21
C MET A 201 9.94 5.70 -2.23
N GLU A 202 10.85 4.74 -2.02
CA GLU A 202 11.86 4.36 -3.00
C GLU A 202 11.23 3.83 -4.31
N ALA A 203 10.10 3.13 -4.18
CA ALA A 203 9.42 2.45 -5.27
C ALA A 203 8.35 3.30 -5.98
N TYR A 204 7.85 4.36 -5.33
CA TYR A 204 6.88 5.28 -5.91
C TYR A 204 7.53 6.21 -6.95
N PRO A 205 6.86 6.56 -8.08
CA PRO A 205 5.53 6.13 -8.50
C PRO A 205 5.51 4.85 -9.36
N CYS A 206 6.67 4.30 -9.72
CA CYS A 206 6.78 3.25 -10.72
C CYS A 206 6.12 1.92 -10.30
N LEU A 207 6.43 1.46 -9.08
CA LEU A 207 6.01 0.15 -8.58
C LEU A 207 4.93 0.26 -7.50
N THR A 208 5.03 1.26 -6.62
CA THR A 208 4.05 1.49 -5.55
C THR A 208 2.82 2.22 -6.09
N PRO A 209 1.62 1.60 -6.06
CA PRO A 209 0.39 2.26 -6.49
C PRO A 209 -0.01 3.39 -5.54
N PHE A 210 -0.57 4.48 -6.06
CA PHE A 210 -0.93 5.65 -5.24
C PHE A 210 -2.06 5.36 -4.25
N GLU A 211 -3.10 4.64 -4.68
CA GLU A 211 -4.24 4.29 -3.83
C GLU A 211 -3.80 3.40 -2.65
N ALA A 212 -2.81 2.54 -2.91
CA ALA A 212 -2.19 1.68 -1.92
C ALA A 212 -1.33 2.47 -0.92
N LEU A 213 -0.53 3.42 -1.40
CA LEU A 213 0.27 4.31 -0.57
C LEU A 213 -0.60 5.23 0.30
N SER A 214 -1.58 5.90 -0.30
CA SER A 214 -2.47 6.84 0.39
C SER A 214 -3.27 6.15 1.49
N SER A 215 -3.86 4.98 1.22
CA SER A 215 -4.58 4.21 2.24
C SER A 215 -3.69 3.80 3.42
N ALA A 216 -2.44 3.40 3.15
CA ALA A 216 -1.50 3.04 4.20
C ALA A 216 -1.03 4.23 5.04
N VAL A 217 -0.77 5.38 4.40
CA VAL A 217 -0.45 6.63 5.10
C VAL A 217 -1.62 7.04 6.00
N VAL A 218 -2.86 6.96 5.52
CA VAL A 218 -4.06 7.24 6.32
C VAL A 218 -4.18 6.28 7.50
N ALA A 219 -3.96 4.98 7.29
CA ALA A 219 -4.02 3.98 8.36
C ALA A 219 -2.94 4.23 9.43
N LEU A 220 -1.71 4.53 9.01
CA LEU A 220 -0.58 4.86 9.89
C LEU A 220 -0.90 6.09 10.75
N VAL A 221 -1.37 7.17 10.15
CA VAL A 221 -1.70 8.41 10.87
C VAL A 221 -2.86 8.21 11.85
N ARG A 222 -3.83 7.35 11.52
CA ARG A 222 -5.00 7.09 12.37
C ARG A 222 -4.74 6.13 13.53
N HIS A 223 -3.88 5.13 13.33
CA HIS A 223 -3.74 4.01 14.25
C HIS A 223 -2.43 3.99 15.04
N LEU A 224 -1.51 4.92 14.76
CA LEU A 224 -0.36 5.16 15.63
C LEU A 224 -0.71 6.13 16.77
N PRO A 225 0.03 6.07 17.90
CA PRO A 225 -0.12 7.02 18.98
C PRO A 225 0.05 8.47 18.52
N ALA A 226 -0.68 9.39 19.15
CA ALA A 226 -0.52 10.83 18.92
C ALA A 226 0.92 11.26 19.19
N GLY A 227 1.49 12.03 18.26
CA GLY A 227 2.89 12.48 18.36
C GLY A 227 3.93 11.40 18.07
N SER A 228 3.54 10.20 17.59
CA SER A 228 4.50 9.12 17.26
C SER A 228 5.58 9.62 16.28
N PRO A 229 6.88 9.39 16.57
CA PRO A 229 7.98 9.73 15.67
C PRO A 229 7.84 9.08 14.29
N ALA A 230 7.18 7.93 14.20
CA ALA A 230 6.94 7.22 12.95
C ALA A 230 5.97 7.99 12.03
N VAL A 231 4.99 8.73 12.59
CA VAL A 231 4.13 9.65 11.83
C VAL A 231 4.94 10.81 11.25
N LEU A 232 5.80 11.42 12.07
CA LEU A 232 6.68 12.51 11.62
C LEU A 232 7.68 12.02 10.56
N TYR A 233 8.24 10.83 10.71
CA TYR A 233 9.10 10.21 9.71
C TYR A 233 8.36 10.01 8.38
N CYS A 234 7.13 9.52 8.42
CA CYS A 234 6.27 9.37 7.24
C CYS A 234 6.05 10.72 6.52
N ILE A 235 5.69 11.77 7.27
CA ILE A 235 5.48 13.11 6.72
C ILE A 235 6.75 13.67 6.08
N ASN A 236 7.90 13.56 6.76
CA ASN A 236 9.17 14.03 6.20
C ASN A 236 9.54 13.26 4.92
N SER A 237 9.35 11.93 4.91
CA SER A 237 9.62 11.10 3.74
C SER A 237 8.73 11.48 2.54
N LEU A 238 7.46 11.82 2.78
CA LEU A 238 6.55 12.33 1.75
C LEU A 238 7.03 13.68 1.19
N VAL A 239 7.46 14.60 2.05
CA VAL A 239 7.99 15.92 1.64
C VAL A 239 9.26 15.78 0.82
N GLU A 240 10.18 14.92 1.25
CA GLU A 240 11.41 14.61 0.52
C GLU A 240 11.09 13.99 -0.84
N LYS A 241 10.16 13.02 -0.87
CA LYS A 241 9.76 12.37 -2.11
C LYS A 241 9.13 13.37 -3.09
N LEU A 242 8.19 14.18 -2.61
CA LEU A 242 7.53 15.20 -3.42
C LEU A 242 8.53 16.23 -3.95
N SER A 243 9.48 16.69 -3.11
CA SER A 243 10.55 17.59 -3.53
C SER A 243 11.44 16.96 -4.62
N SER A 244 11.76 15.67 -4.50
CA SER A 244 12.53 14.95 -5.52
C SER A 244 11.80 14.88 -6.87
N LEU A 245 10.48 14.68 -6.86
CA LEU A 245 9.66 14.61 -8.07
C LEU A 245 9.52 15.97 -8.75
N TYR A 246 9.37 17.06 -7.98
CA TYR A 246 9.43 18.40 -8.55
C TYR A 246 10.78 18.63 -9.26
N ASN A 247 11.89 18.33 -8.57
CA ASN A 247 13.22 18.52 -9.14
C ASN A 247 13.45 17.66 -10.40
N SER A 248 12.99 16.40 -10.42
CA SER A 248 13.10 15.55 -11.61
C SER A 248 12.26 16.08 -12.77
N HIS A 249 11.01 16.48 -12.50
CA HIS A 249 10.10 17.03 -13.51
C HIS A 249 10.64 18.33 -14.12
N PHE A 250 11.27 19.20 -13.34
CA PHE A 250 11.88 20.44 -13.86
C PHE A 250 13.19 20.21 -14.63
N MET A 251 13.94 19.16 -14.32
CA MET A 251 15.18 18.81 -15.02
C MET A 251 14.93 17.96 -16.28
N SER A 252 13.83 17.22 -16.33
CA SER A 252 13.43 16.37 -17.46
C SER A 252 12.82 17.22 -18.58
N SER A 253 13.67 17.75 -19.46
CA SER A 253 13.25 18.39 -20.71
C SER A 253 13.29 17.43 -21.92
N VAL A 254 13.58 16.14 -21.70
CA VAL A 254 13.84 15.14 -22.77
C VAL A 254 13.32 13.74 -22.37
N GLY A 255 12.10 13.63 -21.85
CA GLY A 255 11.44 12.36 -21.52
C GLY A 255 10.46 11.90 -22.61
N GLN A 256 10.13 10.60 -22.65
CA GLN A 256 9.01 10.10 -23.46
C GLN A 256 7.67 10.64 -22.91
N GLU A 257 6.73 11.02 -23.77
CA GLU A 257 5.44 11.64 -23.37
C GLU A 257 4.70 10.86 -22.26
N THR A 258 4.73 9.52 -22.33
CA THR A 258 4.09 8.64 -21.34
C THR A 258 4.74 8.65 -19.97
N GLU A 259 6.06 8.86 -19.87
CA GLU A 259 6.76 8.94 -18.57
C GLU A 259 6.46 10.29 -17.89
N VAL A 260 6.41 11.36 -18.68
CA VAL A 260 6.09 12.71 -18.19
C VAL A 260 4.67 12.79 -17.64
N GLU A 261 3.69 12.15 -18.29
CA GLU A 261 2.30 12.09 -17.80
C GLU A 261 2.20 11.35 -16.45
N VAL A 262 2.88 10.21 -16.31
CA VAL A 262 2.88 9.42 -15.07
C VAL A 262 3.53 10.18 -13.93
N GLU A 263 4.65 10.87 -14.17
CA GLU A 263 5.31 11.71 -13.16
C GLU A 263 4.44 12.91 -12.74
N THR A 264 3.77 13.55 -13.69
CA THR A 264 2.87 14.68 -13.42
C THR A 264 1.70 14.25 -12.54
N GLU A 265 1.09 13.11 -12.86
CA GLU A 265 -0.03 12.57 -12.08
C GLU A 265 0.43 12.12 -10.67
N ALA A 266 1.60 11.51 -10.57
CA ALA A 266 2.18 11.13 -9.28
C ALA A 266 2.44 12.34 -8.37
N LEU A 267 2.95 13.42 -8.94
CA LEU A 267 3.22 14.67 -8.24
C LEU A 267 1.93 15.30 -7.70
N LYS A 268 0.88 15.40 -8.53
CA LYS A 268 -0.44 15.89 -8.10
C LYS A 268 -1.03 15.04 -6.99
N ASN A 269 -0.97 13.72 -7.15
CA ASN A 269 -1.48 12.77 -6.17
C ASN A 269 -0.79 12.90 -4.80
N LEU A 270 0.54 13.01 -4.75
CA LEU A 270 1.26 13.26 -3.50
C LEU A 270 0.97 14.63 -2.89
N GLN A 271 0.84 15.67 -3.71
CA GLN A 271 0.45 17.00 -3.24
C GLN A 271 -0.93 16.97 -2.57
N VAL A 272 -1.91 16.34 -3.22
CA VAL A 272 -3.28 16.19 -2.67
C VAL A 272 -3.24 15.35 -1.39
N LEU A 273 -2.48 14.26 -1.35
CA LEU A 273 -2.32 13.45 -0.14
C LEU A 273 -1.75 14.30 1.02
N MET A 274 -0.70 15.07 0.76
CA MET A 274 -0.06 15.94 1.76
C MET A 274 -1.01 17.02 2.29
N LEU A 275 -1.84 17.61 1.45
CA LEU A 275 -2.86 18.57 1.87
C LEU A 275 -3.95 17.88 2.70
N ASN A 276 -4.43 16.71 2.27
CA ASN A 276 -5.44 15.94 3.02
C ASN A 276 -4.95 15.49 4.40
N LEU A 277 -3.64 15.32 4.60
CA LEU A 277 -3.07 15.04 5.93
C LEU A 277 -3.37 16.14 6.96
N ILE A 278 -3.55 17.40 6.54
CA ILE A 278 -3.93 18.51 7.43
C ILE A 278 -5.21 18.19 8.22
N LEU A 279 -6.14 17.45 7.60
CA LEU A 279 -7.42 17.08 8.21
C LEU A 279 -7.35 15.79 9.04
N LEU A 280 -6.26 15.02 8.91
CA LEU A 280 -6.16 13.68 9.49
C LEU A 280 -5.16 13.57 10.63
N VAL A 281 -4.05 14.30 10.58
CA VAL A 281 -3.00 14.19 11.60
C VAL A 281 -3.49 14.67 12.95
N ASP A 282 -2.94 14.09 14.01
CA ASP A 282 -3.20 14.58 15.37
C ASP A 282 -2.81 16.06 15.51
N ILE A 283 -3.52 16.79 16.37
CA ILE A 283 -3.32 18.22 16.59
C ILE A 283 -1.89 18.56 17.05
N GLN A 284 -1.20 17.61 17.70
CA GLN A 284 0.19 17.77 18.14
C GLN A 284 1.18 17.72 16.96
N VAL A 285 0.86 17.00 15.90
CA VAL A 285 1.69 16.85 14.68
C VAL A 285 1.38 17.94 13.65
N LEU A 286 0.18 18.51 13.70
CA LEU A 286 -0.30 19.52 12.75
C LEU A 286 0.67 20.71 12.57
N PRO A 287 1.25 21.34 13.61
CA PRO A 287 2.15 22.48 13.43
C PRO A 287 3.39 22.15 12.58
N ASP A 288 3.97 20.96 12.78
CA ASP A 288 5.15 20.52 12.02
C ASP A 288 4.79 20.24 10.56
N LEU A 289 3.64 19.59 10.32
CA LEU A 289 3.12 19.38 8.96
C LEU A 289 2.91 20.71 8.22
N LEU A 290 2.24 21.68 8.86
CA LEU A 290 1.98 22.99 8.27
C LEU A 290 3.27 23.76 7.96
N LYS A 291 4.29 23.65 8.81
CA LYS A 291 5.60 24.26 8.59
C LYS A 291 6.34 23.61 7.41
N LEU A 292 6.29 22.29 7.28
CA LEU A 292 6.88 21.57 6.16
C LEU A 292 6.17 21.89 4.84
N LEU A 293 4.84 21.90 4.84
CA LEU A 293 4.04 22.28 3.68
C LEU A 293 4.30 23.73 3.25
N ALA A 294 4.40 24.66 4.20
CA ALA A 294 4.71 26.05 3.88
C ALA A 294 6.07 26.17 3.17
N ARG A 295 7.11 25.47 3.66
CA ARG A 295 8.43 25.44 3.02
C ARG A 295 8.38 24.84 1.62
N LEU A 296 7.67 23.72 1.47
CA LEU A 296 7.51 23.04 0.19
C LEU A 296 6.83 23.97 -0.83
N ILE A 297 5.64 24.49 -0.52
CA ILE A 297 4.84 25.35 -1.41
C ILE A 297 5.61 26.63 -1.77
N SER A 298 6.29 27.25 -0.80
CA SER A 298 7.10 28.46 -1.04
C SER A 298 8.27 28.20 -2.00
N GLY A 299 8.80 26.97 -2.01
CA GLY A 299 9.90 26.56 -2.87
C GLY A 299 9.50 26.15 -4.29
N LEU A 300 8.20 26.02 -4.57
CA LEU A 300 7.72 25.64 -5.91
C LEU A 300 7.80 26.82 -6.90
N PRO A 301 7.95 26.54 -8.21
CA PRO A 301 7.78 27.55 -9.26
C PRO A 301 6.39 28.17 -9.26
N GLU A 302 6.29 29.39 -9.77
CA GLU A 302 5.10 30.25 -9.65
C GLU A 302 3.79 29.55 -10.03
N TYR A 303 3.75 28.88 -11.19
CA TYR A 303 2.56 28.15 -11.63
C TYR A 303 2.13 27.04 -10.63
N ALA A 304 3.08 26.19 -10.23
CA ALA A 304 2.81 25.10 -9.29
C ALA A 304 2.47 25.61 -7.88
N ARG A 305 3.14 26.68 -7.45
CA ARG A 305 2.88 27.38 -6.19
C ARG A 305 1.47 27.94 -6.14
N ASN A 306 1.02 28.60 -7.21
CA ASN A 306 -0.32 29.18 -7.29
C ASN A 306 -1.41 28.09 -7.29
N SER A 307 -1.18 26.98 -7.99
CA SER A 307 -2.09 25.82 -7.93
C SER A 307 -2.17 25.24 -6.52
N ALA A 308 -1.03 24.98 -5.88
CA ALA A 308 -0.98 24.42 -4.53
C ALA A 308 -1.59 25.35 -3.47
N LEU A 309 -1.42 26.67 -3.64
CA LEU A 309 -2.06 27.67 -2.79
C LEU A 309 -3.58 27.66 -2.99
N GLY A 310 -4.06 27.54 -4.23
CA GLY A 310 -5.49 27.38 -4.53
C GLY A 310 -6.09 26.15 -3.85
N ASP A 311 -5.46 24.99 -3.99
CA ASP A 311 -5.91 23.74 -3.34
C ASP A 311 -5.93 23.88 -1.81
N ALA A 312 -4.95 24.59 -1.23
CA ALA A 312 -4.90 24.86 0.21
C ALA A 312 -6.01 25.82 0.66
N HIS A 313 -6.36 26.83 -0.15
CA HIS A 313 -7.50 27.71 0.11
C HIS A 313 -8.80 26.92 0.11
N ASP A 314 -9.03 26.09 -0.90
CA ASP A 314 -10.23 25.26 -1.01
C ASP A 314 -10.35 24.29 0.18
N LEU A 315 -9.24 23.64 0.56
CA LEU A 315 -9.20 22.75 1.72
C LEU A 315 -9.61 23.46 3.02
N VAL A 316 -9.05 24.65 3.28
CA VAL A 316 -9.34 25.41 4.51
C VAL A 316 -10.76 25.99 4.49
N ALA A 317 -11.23 26.45 3.33
CA ALA A 317 -12.56 26.99 3.16
C ALA A 317 -13.66 25.92 3.35
N CYS A 318 -13.44 24.73 2.79
CA CYS A 318 -14.38 23.60 2.88
C CYS A 318 -14.25 22.78 4.18
N SER A 319 -13.21 22.99 4.98
CA SER A 319 -13.09 22.31 6.27
C SER A 319 -14.19 22.77 7.21
N ASP A 320 -14.90 21.83 7.86
CA ASP A 320 -15.86 22.13 8.94
C ASP A 320 -15.25 22.00 10.34
N ASP A 321 -13.95 21.68 10.44
CA ASP A 321 -13.27 21.46 11.70
C ASP A 321 -12.98 22.78 12.44
N VAL A 322 -13.91 23.15 13.33
CA VAL A 322 -13.81 24.35 14.16
C VAL A 322 -12.60 24.34 15.11
N THR A 323 -12.01 23.18 15.39
CA THR A 323 -10.85 23.07 16.29
C THR A 323 -9.55 23.39 15.56
N ARG A 324 -9.44 23.02 14.27
CA ARG A 324 -8.25 23.30 13.44
C ARG A 324 -8.27 24.67 12.81
N LYS A 325 -9.46 25.21 12.46
CA LYS A 325 -9.62 26.51 11.79
C LYS A 325 -8.80 27.66 12.39
N PRO A 326 -8.73 27.84 13.73
CA PRO A 326 -7.92 28.90 14.34
C PRO A 326 -6.42 28.81 14.02
N ILE A 327 -5.91 27.62 13.70
CA ILE A 327 -4.52 27.38 13.29
C ILE A 327 -4.38 27.49 11.76
N LEU A 328 -5.33 26.93 11.01
CA LEU A 328 -5.27 26.86 9.55
C LEU A 328 -5.40 28.22 8.87
N VAL A 329 -6.31 29.08 9.34
CA VAL A 329 -6.55 30.39 8.71
C VAL A 329 -5.33 31.31 8.81
N PRO A 330 -4.71 31.51 10.00
CA PRO A 330 -3.49 32.32 10.09
C PRO A 330 -2.31 31.72 9.33
N TRP A 331 -2.19 30.38 9.30
CA TRP A 331 -1.17 29.69 8.51
C TRP A 331 -1.32 30.01 7.02
N LEU A 332 -2.52 29.86 6.47
CA LEU A 332 -2.80 30.10 5.05
C LEU A 332 -2.60 31.56 4.65
N GLN A 333 -2.98 32.50 5.52
CA GLN A 333 -2.72 33.93 5.32
C GLN A 333 -1.21 34.22 5.29
N SER A 334 -0.45 33.63 6.22
CA SER A 334 1.01 33.77 6.29
C SER A 334 1.68 33.18 5.05
N LEU A 335 1.25 31.99 4.62
CA LEU A 335 1.75 31.34 3.42
C LEU A 335 1.47 32.19 2.17
N SER A 336 0.24 32.69 2.02
CA SER A 336 -0.13 33.57 0.90
C SER A 336 0.74 34.82 0.84
N PHE A 337 0.98 35.46 1.99
CA PHE A 337 1.85 36.63 2.08
C PHE A 337 3.30 36.34 1.65
N ILE A 338 3.86 35.21 2.10
CA ILE A 338 5.22 34.78 1.71
C ILE A 338 5.29 34.56 0.20
N CYS A 339 4.31 33.85 -0.37
CA CYS A 339 4.27 33.56 -1.80
C CYS A 339 4.21 34.85 -2.65
N SER A 340 3.33 35.80 -2.29
CA SER A 340 3.24 37.09 -3.00
C SER A 340 4.51 37.94 -2.89
N GLY A 341 5.23 37.85 -1.77
CA GLY A 341 6.52 38.52 -1.60
C GLY A 341 7.58 38.02 -2.59
N LEU A 342 7.58 36.72 -2.89
CA LEU A 342 8.52 36.10 -3.84
C LEU A 342 8.26 36.56 -5.29
N ASP A 343 7.00 36.73 -5.68
CA ASP A 343 6.60 37.23 -7.00
C ASP A 343 7.11 38.66 -7.24
N SER A 344 7.05 39.50 -6.20
CA SER A 344 7.50 40.90 -6.27
C SER A 344 9.04 41.06 -6.34
N GLY A 345 9.80 40.06 -5.88
CA GLY A 345 11.27 40.06 -5.91
C GLY A 345 11.86 39.67 -7.27
N SER A 346 11.23 38.71 -7.96
CA SER A 346 11.58 38.28 -9.33
C SER A 346 11.52 39.43 -10.34
N ASN A 347 10.51 40.30 -10.24
CA ASN A 347 10.36 41.47 -11.11
C ASN A 347 11.37 42.61 -10.86
N LYS A 348 12.12 42.59 -9.74
CA LYS A 348 13.15 43.62 -9.46
C LYS A 348 14.53 43.27 -10.00
N THR A 349 14.81 42.01 -10.31
CA THR A 349 16.10 41.58 -10.89
C THR A 349 16.20 41.79 -12.40
N ASN A 350 15.08 41.88 -13.12
CA ASN A 350 15.09 42.17 -14.57
C ASN A 350 15.16 43.66 -14.93
N ASN A 351 14.99 44.58 -13.97
CA ASN A 351 14.96 46.03 -14.23
C ASN A 351 16.24 46.75 -13.77
N LYS A 352 17.39 46.07 -13.70
CA LYS A 352 18.69 46.67 -13.36
C LYS A 352 19.76 46.59 -14.45
N SER A 353 19.37 46.25 -15.67
CA SER A 353 20.24 46.29 -16.84
C SER A 353 19.52 46.99 -17.99
N GLU A 354 19.40 48.31 -17.88
CA GLU A 354 19.34 49.26 -19.01
C GLU A 354 19.83 50.62 -18.53
#